data_AF-A0A924S2B3-F1
#
_entry.id   AF-A0A924S2B3-F1
#
_cell.length_a   1.000
_cell.length_b   1.000
_cell.length_c   1.000
_cell.angle_alpha   90.00
_cell.angle_beta   90.00
_cell.angle_gamma   90.00
#
_symmetry.space_group_name_H-M   'P 1'
#
loop_
_entity.id
_entity.type
_entity.pdbx_description
1 polymer ?
#
loop_
_entity_poly.entity_id
_entity_poly.type
_entity_poly.pdbx_seq_one_letter_code
_entity_poly.pdbx_strand_id
1 'polypeptide(L)'
;MQLGAKSGKQQLVHKVLDQLLSNPPTGFRIEPIYIGDRGDFCYARNFTLQWLGCPEAQLPDDPVEVNTGDVFLGLDRAAYSIPQRAGQLRDWRNQGVQVYFAIHEAPPVTIPHGLGQGTASEFAAWLKSTGANADGAVCVSRAVADELAECLRDLEVLRERPFNIGWLHPEADVTGNVLDIILKRCAPTAS
;
A
#
# COMPACT_ATOMS: atom_id res chain seq x y z
N MET A 1 -21.80 -8.29 -2.47
CA MET A 1 -20.53 -8.51 -3.20
C MET A 1 -20.29 -10.03 -3.27
N GLN A 2 -20.33 -10.63 -4.45
CA GLN A 2 -20.33 -12.09 -4.62
C GLN A 2 -18.88 -12.60 -4.59
N LEU A 3 -18.55 -13.46 -3.64
CA LEU A 3 -17.22 -14.07 -3.47
C LEU A 3 -16.97 -15.11 -4.59
N GLY A 4 -16.67 -14.63 -5.79
CA GLY A 4 -16.12 -15.44 -6.87
C GLY A 4 -14.72 -15.98 -6.52
N ALA A 5 -14.26 -16.99 -7.25
CA ALA A 5 -12.96 -17.62 -7.07
C ALA A 5 -11.84 -16.57 -6.90
N LYS A 6 -11.22 -16.52 -5.71
CA LYS A 6 -10.18 -15.55 -5.37
C LYS A 6 -8.90 -15.90 -6.15
N SER A 7 -8.47 -15.01 -7.04
CA SER A 7 -7.17 -15.10 -7.70
C SER A 7 -6.04 -15.20 -6.66
N GLY A 8 -4.89 -15.82 -7.00
CA GLY A 8 -3.76 -15.97 -6.07
C GLY A 8 -3.31 -14.66 -5.42
N LYS A 9 -3.41 -13.53 -6.13
CA LYS A 9 -3.13 -12.18 -5.60
C LYS A 9 -4.14 -11.73 -4.53
N GLN A 10 -5.43 -12.02 -4.74
CA GLN A 10 -6.47 -11.72 -3.74
C GLN A 10 -6.31 -12.57 -2.48
N GLN A 11 -5.76 -13.79 -2.60
CA GLN A 11 -5.46 -14.62 -1.43
C GLN A 11 -4.32 -14.01 -0.58
N LEU A 12 -3.32 -13.39 -1.20
CA LEU A 12 -2.22 -12.75 -0.47
C LEU A 12 -2.67 -11.47 0.25
N VAL A 13 -3.42 -10.60 -0.43
CA VAL A 13 -3.99 -9.38 0.19
C VAL A 13 -4.85 -9.73 1.39
N HIS A 14 -5.67 -10.78 1.27
CA HIS A 14 -6.47 -11.29 2.39
C HIS A 14 -5.62 -11.84 3.52
N LYS A 15 -4.57 -12.63 3.24
CA LYS A 15 -3.65 -13.11 4.27
C LYS A 15 -2.96 -11.96 5.02
N VAL A 16 -2.54 -10.91 4.32
CA VAL A 16 -1.94 -9.72 4.95
C VAL A 16 -2.97 -9.03 5.84
N LEU A 17 -4.20 -8.82 5.35
CA LEU A 17 -5.28 -8.24 6.13
C LEU A 17 -5.60 -9.08 7.39
N ASP A 18 -5.70 -10.40 7.24
CA ASP A 18 -5.92 -11.34 8.35
C ASP A 18 -4.85 -11.21 9.43
N GLN A 19 -3.57 -11.15 9.03
CA GLN A 19 -2.46 -11.00 9.96
C GLN A 19 -2.48 -9.64 10.66
N LEU A 20 -2.74 -8.56 9.93
CA LEU A 20 -2.81 -7.21 10.52
C LEU A 20 -3.96 -7.08 11.52
N LEU A 21 -5.14 -7.63 11.21
CA LEU A 21 -6.29 -7.58 12.11
C LEU A 21 -6.10 -8.50 13.33
N SER A 22 -5.49 -9.67 13.15
CA SER A 22 -5.30 -10.66 14.24
C SER A 22 -4.12 -10.34 15.15
N ASN A 23 -3.10 -9.66 14.62
CA ASN A 23 -1.88 -9.31 15.34
C ASN A 23 -1.41 -7.90 14.96
N PRO A 24 -2.16 -6.85 15.37
CA PRO A 24 -1.84 -5.48 15.04
C PRO A 24 -0.52 -5.05 15.71
N PRO A 25 0.26 -4.14 15.11
CA PRO A 25 1.41 -3.58 15.78
C PRO A 25 1.08 -2.89 17.08
N THR A 26 2.03 -2.96 18.01
CA THR A 26 1.90 -2.28 19.29
C THR A 26 1.73 -0.79 19.06
N GLY A 27 0.66 -0.22 19.63
CA GLY A 27 0.35 1.20 19.49
C GLY A 27 -0.47 1.56 18.24
N PHE A 28 -0.82 0.58 17.40
CA PHE A 28 -1.64 0.81 16.20
C PHE A 28 -2.98 0.10 16.28
N ARG A 29 -4.00 0.73 15.68
CA ARG A 29 -5.27 0.11 15.34
C ARG A 29 -5.33 -0.03 13.81
N ILE A 30 -5.71 -1.20 13.33
CA ILE A 30 -5.85 -1.44 11.90
C ILE A 30 -7.25 -1.08 11.46
N GLU A 31 -7.34 -0.16 10.50
CA GLU A 31 -8.59 0.30 9.89
C GLU A 31 -8.56 -0.02 8.40
N PRO A 32 -9.21 -1.10 7.95
CA PRO A 32 -9.32 -1.39 6.54
C PRO A 32 -10.12 -0.28 5.83
N ILE A 33 -9.63 0.15 4.68
CA ILE A 33 -10.23 1.23 3.87
C ILE A 33 -10.38 0.77 2.43
N TYR A 34 -11.32 1.36 1.71
CA TYR A 34 -11.53 1.16 0.28
C TYR A 34 -11.73 2.50 -0.41
N ILE A 35 -11.78 2.49 -1.74
CA ILE A 35 -12.08 3.67 -2.54
C ILE A 35 -13.58 3.63 -2.87
N GLY A 36 -14.33 4.61 -2.38
CA GLY A 36 -15.75 4.78 -2.64
C GLY A 36 -16.03 5.21 -4.08
N ASP A 37 -17.31 5.23 -4.45
CA ASP A 37 -17.75 5.54 -5.82
C ASP A 37 -17.39 6.97 -6.27
N ARG A 38 -17.19 7.89 -5.32
CA ARG A 38 -16.77 9.27 -5.59
C ARG A 38 -15.24 9.42 -5.63
N GLY A 39 -14.50 8.32 -5.43
CA GLY A 39 -13.03 8.29 -5.43
C GLY A 39 -12.38 8.64 -4.08
N ASP A 40 -13.18 8.92 -3.06
CA ASP A 40 -12.76 9.13 -1.67
C ASP A 40 -12.31 7.81 -1.02
N PHE A 41 -11.32 7.87 -0.13
CA PHE A 41 -11.04 6.76 0.78
C PHE A 41 -12.13 6.73 1.85
N CYS A 42 -12.78 5.57 2.01
CA CYS A 42 -13.79 5.32 3.04
C CYS A 42 -13.37 4.15 3.93
N TYR A 43 -13.77 4.20 5.21
CA TYR A 43 -13.60 3.07 6.11
C TYR A 43 -14.41 1.87 5.61
N ALA A 44 -13.86 0.66 5.71
CA ALA A 44 -14.54 -0.58 5.34
C ALA A 44 -15.11 -1.28 6.61
N ARG A 45 -15.90 -0.57 7.42
CA ARG A 45 -16.31 -1.04 8.76
C ARG A 45 -17.21 -2.26 8.67
N ASN A 46 -18.22 -2.21 7.80
CA ASN A 46 -19.15 -3.33 7.60
C ASN A 46 -18.44 -4.57 7.06
N PHE A 47 -17.56 -4.37 6.07
CA PHE A 47 -16.71 -5.43 5.55
C PHE A 47 -15.84 -6.05 6.64
N THR A 48 -15.22 -5.22 7.49
CA THR A 48 -14.32 -5.68 8.56
C THR A 48 -15.08 -6.47 9.64
N LEU A 49 -16.29 -6.02 10.03
CA LEU A 49 -17.13 -6.76 10.97
C LEU A 49 -17.52 -8.14 10.43
N GLN A 50 -17.97 -8.20 9.17
CA GLN A 50 -18.29 -9.47 8.51
C GLN A 50 -17.04 -10.38 8.40
N TRP A 51 -15.88 -9.80 8.09
CA TRP A 51 -14.61 -10.50 8.02
C TRP A 51 -14.21 -11.16 9.35
N LEU A 52 -14.41 -10.44 10.46
CA LEU A 52 -14.10 -10.91 11.81
C LEU A 52 -15.18 -11.82 12.42
N GLY A 53 -16.28 -12.06 11.70
CA GLY A 53 -17.43 -12.81 12.23
C GLY A 53 -18.16 -12.09 13.36
N CYS A 54 -18.02 -10.76 13.45
CA CYS A 54 -18.74 -9.93 14.41
C CYS A 54 -20.18 -9.68 13.92
N PRO A 55 -21.13 -9.42 14.84
CA PRO A 55 -22.47 -8.99 14.45
C PRO A 55 -22.42 -7.74 13.58
N GLU A 56 -23.28 -7.66 12.58
CA GLU A 56 -23.46 -6.43 11.82
C GLU A 56 -23.90 -5.32 12.78
N ALA A 57 -23.09 -4.27 12.85
CA ALA A 57 -23.43 -3.03 13.52
C ALA A 57 -23.75 -2.00 12.45
N GLN A 58 -24.68 -1.08 12.73
CA GLN A 58 -24.99 0.04 11.83
C GLN A 58 -23.88 1.11 11.89
N LEU A 59 -22.65 0.72 11.54
CA LEU A 59 -21.53 1.64 11.40
C LEU A 59 -21.45 2.07 9.92
N PRO A 60 -21.72 3.33 9.59
CA PRO A 60 -21.57 3.81 8.23
C PRO A 60 -20.09 3.77 7.80
N ASP A 61 -19.86 3.50 6.52
CA ASP A 61 -18.54 3.56 5.89
C ASP A 61 -18.25 5.03 5.50
N ASP A 62 -17.90 5.84 6.51
CA ASP A 62 -17.62 7.27 6.35
C ASP A 62 -16.27 7.52 5.63
N PRO A 63 -16.05 8.72 5.07
CA PRO A 63 -14.74 9.15 4.60
C PRO A 63 -13.67 8.99 5.67
N VAL A 64 -12.47 8.60 5.25
CA VAL A 64 -11.33 8.40 6.14
C VAL A 64 -10.85 9.73 6.70
N GLU A 65 -10.78 9.79 8.03
CA GLU A 65 -10.12 10.86 8.77
C GLU A 65 -8.73 10.38 9.18
N VAL A 66 -7.72 11.23 8.96
CA VAL A 66 -6.33 10.93 9.30
C VAL A 66 -5.79 11.93 10.32
N ASN A 67 -4.83 11.49 11.11
CA ASN A 67 -4.12 12.29 12.11
C ASN A 67 -2.61 12.16 11.93
N THR A 68 -1.87 13.11 12.50
CA THR A 68 -0.41 13.02 12.57
C THR A 68 0.00 11.74 13.31
N GLY A 69 0.89 10.95 12.70
CA GLY A 69 1.32 9.66 13.23
C GLY A 69 0.58 8.46 12.64
N ASP A 70 -0.49 8.67 11.88
CA ASP A 70 -1.14 7.59 11.15
C ASP A 70 -0.25 7.06 10.01
N VAL A 71 -0.52 5.83 9.60
CA VAL A 71 0.19 5.15 8.52
C VAL A 71 -0.83 4.66 7.49
N PHE A 72 -0.71 5.13 6.26
CA PHE A 72 -1.39 4.56 5.12
C PHE A 72 -0.55 3.44 4.51
N LEU A 73 -1.15 2.27 4.34
CA LEU A 73 -0.54 1.13 3.66
C LEU A 73 -1.39 0.72 2.44
N GLY A 74 -0.92 1.06 1.24
CA GLY A 74 -1.56 0.65 0.00
C GLY A 74 -1.14 -0.76 -0.43
N LEU A 75 -2.12 -1.63 -0.73
CA LEU A 75 -1.87 -2.98 -1.21
C LEU A 75 -2.05 -3.08 -2.74
N ASP A 76 -1.00 -3.54 -3.41
CA ASP A 76 -0.77 -3.94 -4.83
C ASP A 76 -1.86 -3.64 -5.89
N ARG A 77 -3.12 -4.03 -5.71
CA ARG A 77 -4.19 -3.78 -6.72
C ARG A 77 -4.87 -2.42 -6.59
N ALA A 78 -4.95 -1.86 -5.38
CA ALA A 78 -5.43 -0.48 -5.17
C ALA A 78 -4.39 0.55 -5.65
N ALA A 79 -3.18 0.09 -5.93
CA ALA A 79 -2.03 0.85 -6.37
C ALA A 79 -2.29 1.51 -7.75
N TYR A 80 -2.88 0.83 -8.72
CA TYR A 80 -3.13 1.39 -10.06
C TYR A 80 -4.07 2.60 -10.09
N SER A 81 -4.91 2.75 -9.07
CA SER A 81 -5.79 3.91 -8.95
C SER A 81 -5.15 5.08 -8.20
N ILE A 82 -3.91 4.95 -7.72
CA ILE A 82 -3.20 5.96 -6.92
C ILE A 82 -2.85 7.22 -7.72
N PRO A 83 -2.51 7.18 -9.01
CA PRO A 83 -2.30 8.40 -9.78
C PRO A 83 -3.45 9.40 -9.69
N GLN A 84 -4.70 8.91 -9.66
CA GLN A 84 -5.90 9.76 -9.51
C GLN A 84 -6.04 10.36 -8.10
N ARG A 85 -5.32 9.82 -7.10
CA ARG A 85 -5.37 10.23 -5.68
C ARG A 85 -4.05 10.79 -5.15
N ALA A 86 -3.11 11.08 -6.04
CA ALA A 86 -1.81 11.64 -5.68
C ALA A 86 -1.92 12.92 -4.83
N GLY A 87 -2.93 13.76 -5.11
CA GLY A 87 -3.23 14.96 -4.33
C GLY A 87 -3.58 14.65 -2.88
N GLN A 88 -4.54 13.73 -2.65
CA GLN A 88 -4.97 13.35 -1.31
C GLN A 88 -3.84 12.71 -0.50
N LEU A 89 -3.03 11.84 -1.10
CA LEU A 89 -1.87 11.25 -0.43
C LEU A 89 -0.81 12.30 -0.06
N ARG A 90 -0.58 13.27 -0.94
CA ARG A 90 0.31 14.39 -0.64
C ARG A 90 -0.23 15.23 0.52
N ASP A 91 -1.53 15.48 0.57
CA ASP A 91 -2.17 16.22 1.66
C ASP A 91 -2.04 15.46 2.99
N TRP A 92 -2.25 14.14 2.99
CA TRP A 92 -2.01 13.28 4.15
C TRP A 92 -0.56 13.32 4.61
N ARG A 93 0.41 13.26 3.69
CA ARG A 93 1.84 13.41 4.02
C ARG A 93 2.21 14.77 4.59
N ASN A 94 1.48 15.82 4.19
CA ASN A 94 1.64 17.16 4.76
C ASN A 94 1.03 17.27 6.16
N GLN A 95 0.03 16.44 6.50
CA GLN A 95 -0.54 16.30 7.84
C GLN A 95 0.25 15.38 8.76
N GLY A 96 1.35 14.79 8.28
CA GLY A 96 2.22 13.91 9.05
C GLY A 96 1.82 12.43 9.03
N VAL A 97 0.98 12.03 8.06
CA VAL A 97 0.72 10.61 7.78
C VAL A 97 1.90 10.03 6.99
N GLN A 98 2.34 8.83 7.36
CA GLN A 98 3.32 8.08 6.56
C GLN A 98 2.61 7.24 5.51
N VAL A 99 3.07 7.29 4.26
CA VAL A 99 2.44 6.62 3.12
C VAL A 99 3.38 5.56 2.56
N TYR A 100 2.99 4.28 2.68
CA TYR A 100 3.75 3.14 2.18
C TYR A 100 2.93 2.26 1.23
N PHE A 101 3.62 1.55 0.35
CA PHE A 101 3.00 0.56 -0.54
C PHE A 101 3.64 -0.82 -0.38
N ALA A 102 2.81 -1.86 -0.24
CA ALA A 102 3.28 -3.23 -0.32
C ALA A 102 3.22 -3.70 -1.78
N ILE A 103 4.38 -4.08 -2.33
CA ILE A 103 4.55 -4.55 -3.70
C ILE A 103 4.76 -6.06 -3.67
N HIS A 104 3.79 -6.79 -4.22
CA HIS A 104 3.80 -8.25 -4.18
C HIS A 104 4.24 -8.90 -5.48
N GLU A 105 4.40 -8.13 -6.55
CA GLU A 105 4.84 -8.61 -7.85
C GLU A 105 6.10 -7.89 -8.30
N ALA A 106 6.89 -8.59 -9.10
CA ALA A 106 8.04 -7.97 -9.74
C ALA A 106 7.58 -6.86 -10.70
N PRO A 107 8.30 -5.72 -10.75
CA PRO A 107 8.15 -4.77 -11.83
C PRO A 107 8.20 -5.43 -13.21
N PRO A 108 7.51 -4.88 -14.22
CA PRO A 108 7.68 -5.31 -15.59
C PRO A 108 9.14 -5.12 -16.03
N VAL A 109 9.69 -6.12 -16.73
CA VAL A 109 11.08 -6.16 -17.24
C VAL A 109 11.45 -4.95 -18.10
N THR A 110 10.47 -4.28 -18.69
CA THR A 110 10.68 -3.05 -19.47
C THR A 110 9.62 -2.04 -19.11
N ILE A 111 10.06 -0.87 -18.64
CA ILE A 111 9.20 0.27 -18.41
C ILE A 111 9.15 1.11 -19.69
N PRO A 112 7.99 1.25 -20.34
CA PRO A 112 7.88 2.11 -21.50
C PRO A 112 8.03 3.59 -21.08
N HIS A 113 8.96 4.31 -21.72
CA HIS A 113 9.15 5.76 -21.52
C HIS A 113 8.05 6.62 -22.17
N GLY A 114 6.96 6.02 -22.67
CA GLY A 114 5.94 6.70 -23.48
C GLY A 114 4.50 6.37 -23.08
N LEU A 115 3.55 7.09 -23.68
CA LEU A 115 2.11 6.93 -23.48
C LEU A 115 1.60 5.66 -24.19
N GLY A 116 1.82 4.50 -23.56
CA GLY A 116 1.26 3.22 -23.99
C GLY A 116 0.02 2.83 -23.19
N GLN A 117 -0.71 1.81 -23.65
CA GLN A 117 -1.71 1.09 -22.85
C GLN A 117 -1.15 -0.27 -22.43
N GLY A 118 -1.56 -0.75 -21.26
CA GLY A 118 -1.16 -2.05 -20.72
C GLY A 118 -0.33 -1.95 -19.45
N THR A 119 -0.08 -3.12 -18.85
CA THR A 119 0.41 -3.28 -17.48
C THR A 119 1.71 -2.51 -17.20
N ALA A 120 2.61 -2.43 -18.18
CA ALA A 120 3.87 -1.71 -18.00
C ALA A 120 3.70 -0.18 -17.95
N SER A 121 2.76 0.37 -18.73
CA SER A 121 2.43 1.81 -18.69
C SER A 121 1.66 2.17 -17.42
N GLU A 122 0.75 1.30 -16.98
CA GLU A 122 0.01 1.45 -15.72
C GLU A 122 0.97 1.39 -14.52
N PHE A 123 1.93 0.49 -14.53
CA PHE A 123 3.00 0.42 -13.53
C PHE A 123 3.87 1.67 -13.55
N ALA A 124 4.27 2.17 -14.72
CA ALA A 124 5.07 3.39 -14.85
C ALA A 124 4.34 4.61 -14.27
N ALA A 125 3.06 4.78 -14.62
CA ALA A 125 2.22 5.86 -14.11
C ALA A 125 2.03 5.76 -12.59
N TRP A 126 1.81 4.54 -12.10
CA TRP A 126 1.76 4.25 -10.68
C TRP A 126 3.08 4.62 -9.98
N LEU A 127 4.21 4.12 -10.47
CA LEU A 127 5.52 4.31 -9.85
C LEU A 127 5.94 5.77 -9.84
N LYS A 128 5.64 6.52 -10.91
CA LYS A 128 5.87 7.97 -10.95
C LYS A 128 5.03 8.70 -9.91
N SER A 129 3.78 8.29 -9.74
CA SER A 129 2.89 8.88 -8.73
C SER A 129 3.34 8.55 -7.31
N THR A 130 3.63 7.28 -7.01
CA THR A 130 4.04 6.86 -5.67
C THR A 130 5.44 7.32 -5.32
N GLY A 131 6.39 7.27 -6.26
CA GLY A 131 7.75 7.78 -6.06
C GLY A 131 7.80 9.26 -5.66
N ALA A 132 6.84 10.06 -6.13
CA ALA A 132 6.71 11.48 -5.78
C ALA A 132 5.88 11.72 -4.50
N ASN A 133 4.87 10.87 -4.22
CA ASN A 133 3.85 11.14 -3.20
C ASN A 133 3.79 10.12 -2.06
N ALA A 134 4.79 9.25 -1.91
CA ALA A 134 4.89 8.27 -0.83
C ALA A 134 6.22 8.39 -0.08
N ASP A 135 6.26 7.78 1.11
CA ASP A 135 7.46 7.67 1.94
C ASP A 135 8.25 6.39 1.62
N GLY A 136 7.62 5.38 1.02
CA GLY A 136 8.33 4.18 0.59
C GLY A 136 7.48 3.04 0.08
N ALA A 137 8.16 1.92 -0.16
CA ALA A 137 7.52 0.65 -0.50
C ALA A 137 8.24 -0.53 0.15
N VAL A 138 7.49 -1.61 0.36
CA VAL A 138 8.01 -2.88 0.85
C VAL A 138 7.70 -3.98 -0.15
N CYS A 139 8.76 -4.62 -0.63
CA CYS A 139 8.71 -5.63 -1.67
C CYS A 139 8.72 -7.04 -1.08
N VAL A 140 8.18 -8.02 -1.81
CA VAL A 140 8.21 -9.45 -1.42
C VAL A 140 9.56 -10.14 -1.59
N SER A 141 10.58 -9.44 -2.11
CA SER A 141 11.94 -9.96 -2.15
C SER A 141 12.93 -8.83 -2.37
N ARG A 142 14.20 -9.12 -2.09
CA ARG A 142 15.30 -8.22 -2.42
C ARG A 142 15.39 -7.94 -3.92
N ALA A 143 15.19 -8.96 -4.77
CA ALA A 143 15.22 -8.79 -6.22
C ALA A 143 14.16 -7.78 -6.70
N VAL A 144 12.93 -7.88 -6.17
CA VAL A 144 11.84 -6.94 -6.48
C VAL A 144 12.16 -5.53 -5.98
N ALA A 145 12.80 -5.40 -4.81
CA ALA A 145 13.25 -4.11 -4.29
C ALA A 145 14.35 -3.46 -5.14
N ASP A 146 15.34 -4.25 -5.56
CA ASP A 146 16.44 -3.79 -6.40
C ASP A 146 15.91 -3.34 -7.79
N GLU A 147 15.02 -4.13 -8.40
CA GLU A 147 14.33 -3.78 -9.65
C GLU A 147 13.48 -2.50 -9.50
N LEU A 148 12.72 -2.35 -8.41
CA LEU A 148 11.95 -1.13 -8.14
C LEU A 148 12.87 0.10 -8.04
N ALA A 149 14.03 -0.05 -7.39
CA ALA A 149 15.00 1.03 -7.24
C ALA A 149 15.59 1.46 -8.59
N GLU A 150 15.85 0.51 -9.49
CA GLU A 150 16.25 0.78 -10.88
C GLU A 150 15.16 1.54 -11.63
N CYS A 151 13.92 1.05 -11.58
CA CYS A 151 12.78 1.67 -12.22
C CYS A 151 12.54 3.12 -11.75
N LEU A 152 12.72 3.40 -10.46
CA LEU A 152 12.61 4.77 -9.92
C LEU A 152 13.70 5.70 -10.42
N ARG A 153 14.92 5.19 -10.61
CA ARG A 153 16.03 5.96 -11.20
C ARG A 153 15.77 6.28 -12.67
N ASP A 154 15.33 5.28 -13.43
CA ASP A 154 15.09 5.41 -14.88
C ASP A 154 13.93 6.37 -15.21
N LEU A 155 12.93 6.45 -14.33
CA LEU A 155 11.81 7.38 -14.46
C LEU A 155 12.14 8.82 -14.02
N GLU A 156 13.33 9.05 -13.47
CA GLU A 156 13.80 10.37 -12.97
C GLU A 156 12.76 11.08 -12.08
N VAL A 157 12.15 10.33 -11.17
CA VAL A 157 11.07 10.87 -10.34
C VAL A 157 11.59 11.94 -9.38
N LEU A 158 11.19 13.20 -9.63
CA LEU A 158 11.49 14.31 -8.74
C LEU A 158 10.76 14.15 -7.41
N ARG A 159 11.50 14.29 -6.30
CA ARG A 159 10.98 14.11 -4.95
C ARG A 159 11.66 15.05 -3.96
N GLU A 160 10.88 15.61 -3.05
CA GLU A 160 11.36 16.48 -1.96
C GLU A 160 11.79 15.70 -0.72
N ARG A 161 11.29 14.47 -0.57
CA ARG A 161 11.56 13.57 0.57
C ARG A 161 12.12 12.24 0.04
N PRO A 162 12.93 11.52 0.83
CA PRO A 162 13.39 10.17 0.48
C PRO A 162 12.22 9.21 0.22
N PHE A 163 12.42 8.24 -0.66
CA PHE A 163 11.54 7.08 -0.81
C PHE A 163 12.31 5.85 -0.34
N ASN A 164 11.85 5.24 0.74
CA ASN A 164 12.52 4.13 1.39
C ASN A 164 12.03 2.81 0.80
N ILE A 165 12.95 1.97 0.33
CA ILE A 165 12.63 0.67 -0.26
C ILE A 165 13.09 -0.42 0.70
N GLY A 166 12.13 -1.16 1.25
CA GLY A 166 12.35 -2.34 2.07
C GLY A 166 11.94 -3.61 1.35
N TRP A 167 12.27 -4.77 1.91
CA TRP A 167 11.78 -6.05 1.44
C TRP A 167 11.51 -7.03 2.58
N LEU A 168 10.66 -8.03 2.33
CA LEU A 168 10.25 -9.12 3.22
C LEU A 168 10.45 -10.46 2.51
N HIS A 169 10.71 -11.53 3.25
CA HIS A 169 10.61 -12.90 2.76
C HIS A 169 9.23 -13.49 3.10
N PRO A 170 8.34 -13.74 2.12
CA PRO A 170 6.95 -14.14 2.35
C PRO A 170 6.77 -15.43 3.16
N GLU A 171 7.77 -16.31 3.19
CA GLU A 171 7.69 -17.58 3.92
C GLU A 171 8.31 -17.52 5.31
N ALA A 172 9.25 -16.60 5.55
CA ALA A 172 9.97 -16.45 6.82
C ALA A 172 9.45 -15.28 7.68
N ASP A 173 8.93 -14.23 7.04
CA ASP A 173 8.52 -12.99 7.69
C ASP A 173 6.98 -12.90 7.90
N VAL A 174 6.18 -13.77 7.27
CA VAL A 174 4.70 -13.81 7.42
C VAL A 174 4.25 -14.50 8.71
N THR A 175 5.20 -15.05 9.48
CA THR A 175 4.98 -15.47 10.87
C THR A 175 5.30 -14.36 11.88
N GLY A 176 5.75 -13.19 11.42
CA GLY A 176 6.04 -11.99 12.22
C GLY A 176 5.08 -10.84 11.93
N ASN A 177 5.20 -9.76 12.71
CA ASN A 177 4.40 -8.55 12.52
C ASN A 177 4.86 -7.79 11.27
N VAL A 178 4.16 -8.01 10.15
CA VAL A 178 4.45 -7.44 8.83
C VAL A 178 4.56 -5.91 8.88
N LEU A 179 3.71 -5.22 9.64
CA LEU A 179 3.74 -3.76 9.72
C LEU A 179 4.86 -3.25 10.64
N ASP A 180 5.25 -3.97 11.70
CA ASP A 180 6.49 -3.65 12.42
C ASP A 180 7.72 -3.74 11.53
N ILE A 181 7.76 -4.72 10.62
CA ILE A 181 8.88 -4.86 9.70
C ILE A 181 8.84 -3.76 8.63
N ILE A 182 7.66 -3.42 8.11
CA ILE A 182 7.47 -2.27 7.21
C ILE A 182 7.95 -0.98 7.89
N LEU A 183 7.49 -0.70 9.10
CA LEU A 183 7.85 0.52 9.84
C LEU A 183 9.33 0.53 10.25
N LYS A 184 9.90 -0.59 10.71
CA LYS A 184 11.31 -0.66 11.11
C LYS A 184 12.28 -0.64 9.93
N ARG A 185 11.93 -1.24 8.80
CA ARG A 185 12.80 -1.31 7.61
C ARG A 185 12.64 -0.10 6.68
N CYS A 186 11.54 0.64 6.79
CA CYS A 186 11.33 1.89 6.05
C CYS A 186 11.48 3.16 6.92
N ALA A 187 11.77 3.05 8.22
CA ALA A 187 12.14 4.21 9.02
C ALA A 187 13.46 4.83 8.51
N PRO A 188 13.58 6.16 8.44
CA PRO A 188 14.87 6.80 8.22
C PRO A 188 15.81 6.35 9.34
N THR A 189 17.02 5.88 8.98
CA THR A 189 18.06 5.63 9.99
C THR A 189 18.29 6.92 10.75
N ALA A 190 17.97 6.92 12.05
CA ALA A 190 18.35 8.00 12.94
C ALA A 190 19.87 8.16 12.83
N SER A 191 20.29 9.35 12.40
CA SER A 191 21.71 9.73 12.32
C SER A 191 22.28 9.96 13.72
#